data_AF-A0A9D6LSF0-F1
#
_entry.id   AF-A0A9D6LSF0-F1
#
_cell.length_a   1.000
_cell.length_b   1.000
_cell.length_c   1.000
_cell.angle_alpha   90.00
_cell.angle_beta   90.00
_cell.angle_gamma   90.00
#
_symmetry.space_group_name_H-M   'P 1'
#
loop_
_entity.id
_entity.type
_entity.pdbx_description
1 polymer ?
#
loop_
_entity_poly.entity_id
_entity_poly.type
_entity_poly.pdbx_seq_one_letter_code
_entity_poly.pdbx_strand_id
1 'polypeptide(L)'
;MDQNSDQAFLEHVVKALVDDPSTVKVERKVDEMGVLLTLHVSQSDMGKLIGRNGSTAKAIRTLLRVVGIKNNARVNLKIAEPEGSTYVRRDDRVSERPEVRNEKNRDLDQLVDELGNI
;
A
#
# COMPACT_ATOMS: atom_id res chain seq x y z
N MET A 1 26.83 -4.29 -16.13
CA MET A 1 25.86 -3.77 -15.14
C MET A 1 24.90 -4.90 -14.83
N ASP A 2 24.86 -5.37 -13.59
CA ASP A 2 24.06 -6.53 -13.20
C ASP A 2 22.57 -6.28 -13.45
N GLN A 3 21.97 -7.09 -14.32
CA GLN A 3 20.56 -6.98 -14.71
C GLN A 3 19.56 -7.18 -13.55
N ASN A 4 20.03 -7.44 -12.33
CA ASN A 4 19.22 -7.77 -11.15
C ASN A 4 19.59 -6.97 -9.88
N SER A 5 20.25 -5.82 -10.00
CA SER A 5 20.71 -5.06 -8.80
C SER A 5 19.56 -4.63 -7.88
N ASP A 6 18.39 -4.34 -8.46
CA ASP A 6 17.16 -3.98 -7.76
C ASP A 6 16.54 -5.16 -7.00
N GLN A 7 16.47 -6.33 -7.64
CA GLN A 7 16.03 -7.57 -7.01
C GLN A 7 16.97 -7.98 -5.87
N ALA A 8 18.29 -7.98 -6.11
CA ALA A 8 19.28 -8.35 -5.09
C ALA A 8 19.24 -7.41 -3.89
N PHE A 9 19.07 -6.10 -4.14
CA PHE A 9 18.88 -5.12 -3.09
C PHE A 9 17.62 -5.40 -2.25
N LEU A 10 16.49 -5.65 -2.91
CA LEU A 10 15.24 -5.94 -2.21
C LEU A 10 15.35 -7.23 -1.37
N GLU A 11 15.89 -8.30 -1.95
CA GLU A 11 16.11 -9.55 -1.22
C GLU A 11 16.99 -9.34 0.01
N HIS A 12 18.10 -8.62 -0.13
CA HIS A 12 19.01 -8.36 0.97
C HIS A 12 18.33 -7.59 2.11
N VAL A 13 17.61 -6.50 1.78
CA VAL A 13 16.89 -5.69 2.77
C VAL A 13 15.81 -6.52 3.46
N VAL A 14 15.00 -7.26 2.70
CA VAL A 14 13.89 -8.02 3.28
C VAL A 14 14.39 -9.17 4.13
N LYS A 15 15.39 -9.93 3.68
CA LYS A 15 15.98 -11.04 4.45
C LYS A 15 16.55 -10.57 5.79
N ALA A 16 16.99 -9.32 5.91
CA ALA A 16 17.46 -8.73 7.16
C ALA A 16 16.34 -8.27 8.12
N LEU A 17 15.09 -8.18 7.65
CA LEU A 17 13.95 -7.66 8.41
C LEU A 17 12.97 -8.74 8.91
N VAL A 18 13.06 -9.95 8.35
CA VAL A 18 12.14 -11.06 8.61
C VAL A 18 12.73 -12.09 9.55
N ASP A 19 11.88 -12.90 10.18
CA ASP A 19 12.35 -14.01 11.02
C ASP A 19 12.76 -15.23 10.19
N ASP A 20 12.09 -15.46 9.06
CA ASP A 20 12.38 -16.58 8.15
C ASP A 20 12.85 -16.09 6.77
N PRO A 21 14.16 -15.88 6.59
CA PRO A 21 14.75 -15.47 5.30
C PRO A 21 14.54 -16.48 4.18
N SER A 22 14.25 -17.75 4.49
CA SER A 22 14.09 -18.81 3.48
C SER A 22 12.78 -18.69 2.70
N THR A 23 11.78 -18.05 3.30
CA THR A 23 10.46 -17.81 2.69
C THR A 23 10.44 -16.62 1.75
N VAL A 24 11.50 -15.79 1.76
CA VAL A 24 11.61 -14.59 0.94
C VAL A 24 11.91 -14.97 -0.50
N LYS A 25 10.94 -14.71 -1.39
CA LYS A 25 11.13 -14.84 -2.84
C LYS A 25 10.75 -13.55 -3.54
N VAL A 26 11.58 -13.10 -4.48
CA VAL A 26 11.32 -11.91 -5.28
C VAL A 26 11.21 -12.31 -6.74
N GLU A 27 10.07 -12.05 -7.34
CA GLU A 27 9.87 -12.18 -8.78
C GLU A 27 10.08 -10.83 -9.46
N ARG A 28 10.81 -10.83 -10.57
CA ARG A 28 11.07 -9.64 -11.39
C ARG A 28 10.40 -9.78 -12.75
N LYS A 29 9.53 -8.83 -13.10
CA LYS A 29 8.91 -8.72 -14.42
C LYS A 29 9.25 -7.37 -15.02
N VAL A 30 9.61 -7.35 -16.31
CA VAL A 30 9.93 -6.13 -17.06
C VAL A 30 8.90 -5.98 -18.16
N ASP A 31 8.31 -4.79 -18.24
CA ASP A 31 7.34 -4.41 -19.26
C ASP A 31 7.63 -2.99 -19.77
N GLU A 32 6.74 -2.45 -20.61
CA GLU A 32 6.84 -1.10 -21.17
C GLU A 32 6.75 0.00 -20.09
N MET A 33 6.13 -0.28 -18.94
CA MET A 33 5.95 0.65 -17.83
C MET A 33 7.11 0.63 -16.83
N GLY A 34 8.01 -0.36 -16.92
CA GLY A 34 9.23 -0.47 -16.13
C GLY A 34 9.44 -1.86 -15.55
N VAL A 35 9.82 -1.90 -14.27
CA VAL A 35 10.12 -3.13 -13.53
C VAL A 35 9.12 -3.30 -12.41
N LEU A 36 8.45 -4.45 -12.38
CA LEU A 36 7.60 -4.90 -11.27
C LEU A 36 8.34 -5.98 -10.48
N LEU A 37 8.66 -5.64 -9.23
CA LEU A 37 9.14 -6.59 -8.23
C LEU A 37 7.94 -7.09 -7.41
N THR A 38 7.72 -8.41 -7.40
CA THR A 38 6.70 -9.04 -6.56
C THR A 38 7.39 -9.80 -5.44
N LEU A 39 7.13 -9.39 -4.20
CA LEU A 39 7.70 -9.97 -2.99
C LEU A 39 6.72 -10.98 -2.38
N HIS A 40 7.18 -12.22 -2.22
CA HIS A 40 6.49 -13.29 -1.52
C HIS A 40 7.21 -13.56 -0.20
N VAL A 41 6.43 -13.67 0.89
CA VAL A 41 6.91 -13.89 2.25
C VAL A 41 5.88 -14.70 3.04
N SER A 42 6.30 -15.22 4.19
CA SER A 42 5.41 -15.86 5.17
C SER A 42 4.35 -14.87 5.72
N GLN A 43 3.24 -15.41 6.22
CA GLN A 43 2.18 -14.63 6.86
C GLN A 43 2.67 -13.90 8.12
N SER A 44 3.56 -14.53 8.91
CA SER A 44 4.16 -13.95 10.11
C SER A 44 5.03 -12.74 9.80
N ASP A 45 5.75 -12.77 8.67
CA ASP A 45 6.67 -11.69 8.27
C ASP A 45 5.97 -10.55 7.54
N MET A 46 4.82 -10.81 6.91
CA MET A 46 4.02 -9.79 6.23
C MET A 46 3.72 -8.60 7.15
N GLY A 47 3.29 -8.86 8.39
CA GLY A 47 2.97 -7.79 9.34
C GLY A 47 4.15 -6.84 9.61
N LYS A 48 5.36 -7.39 9.68
CA LYS A 48 6.61 -6.64 9.89
C LYS A 48 6.97 -5.79 8.68
N LEU A 49 6.83 -6.36 7.48
CA LEU A 49 7.18 -5.69 6.22
C LEU A 49 6.20 -4.61 5.81
N ILE A 50 4.91 -4.80 6.08
CA ILE A 50 3.93 -3.73 5.92
C ILE A 50 4.23 -2.63 6.96
N GLY A 51 4.41 -3.02 8.22
CA GLY A 51 4.64 -2.09 9.32
C GLY A 51 3.40 -1.25 9.66
N ARG A 52 3.51 -0.41 10.69
CA ARG A 52 2.38 0.41 11.16
C ARG A 52 1.98 1.41 10.07
N ASN A 53 0.72 1.37 9.65
CA ASN A 53 0.18 2.19 8.55
C ASN A 53 0.97 2.07 7.23
N GLY A 54 1.63 0.92 6.99
CA GLY A 54 2.41 0.73 5.76
C GLY A 54 3.77 1.45 5.74
N SER A 55 4.26 1.95 6.88
CA SER A 55 5.48 2.78 6.95
C SER A 55 6.71 2.06 6.40
N THR A 56 6.94 0.80 6.80
CA THR A 56 8.08 -0.01 6.37
C THR A 56 8.03 -0.26 4.86
N ALA A 57 6.87 -0.72 4.36
CA ALA A 57 6.69 -0.93 2.92
C ALA A 57 6.83 0.36 2.11
N LYS A 58 6.42 1.52 2.66
CA LYS A 58 6.63 2.82 2.02
C LYS A 58 8.11 3.19 1.96
N ALA A 59 8.87 2.97 3.02
CA ALA A 59 10.31 3.23 3.04
C ALA A 59 11.05 2.36 2.01
N ILE A 60 10.76 1.05 1.96
CA ILE A 60 11.34 0.14 0.97
C ILE A 60 11.02 0.60 -0.47
N ARG A 61 9.77 0.99 -0.74
CA ARG A 61 9.38 1.55 -2.06
C ARG A 61 10.18 2.80 -2.43
N THR A 62 10.42 3.69 -1.47
CA THR A 62 11.25 4.89 -1.71
C THR A 62 12.68 4.51 -2.07
N LEU A 63 13.29 3.56 -1.35
CA LEU A 63 14.64 3.09 -1.65
C LEU A 63 14.72 2.44 -3.05
N LEU A 64 13.74 1.61 -3.41
CA LEU A 64 13.67 1.00 -4.75
C LEU A 64 13.53 2.04 -5.87
N ARG A 65 12.80 3.14 -5.63
CA ARG A 65 12.74 4.24 -6.60
C ARG A 65 14.10 4.88 -6.81
N VAL A 66 14.87 5.10 -5.74
CA VAL A 66 16.23 5.67 -5.84
C VAL A 66 17.16 4.72 -6.61
N VAL A 67 17.10 3.40 -6.32
CA VAL A 67 17.86 2.38 -7.05
C VAL A 67 17.44 2.35 -8.53
N GLY A 68 16.15 2.42 -8.82
CA GLY A 68 15.61 2.46 -10.18
C GLY A 68 16.07 3.68 -10.98
N ILE A 69 16.03 4.88 -10.38
CA ILE A 69 16.47 6.13 -11.03
C ILE A 69 17.93 6.01 -11.47
N LYS A 70 18.81 5.46 -10.64
CA LYS A 70 20.23 5.26 -10.97
C LYS A 70 20.42 4.34 -12.19
N ASN A 71 19.48 3.42 -12.42
CA ASN A 71 19.48 2.48 -13.53
C ASN A 71 18.54 2.92 -14.68
N ASN A 72 18.06 4.16 -14.65
CA ASN A 72 17.10 4.72 -15.62
C ASN A 72 15.83 3.86 -15.82
N ALA A 73 15.38 3.19 -14.75
CA ALA A 73 14.25 2.26 -14.74
C ALA A 73 13.21 2.64 -13.68
N ARG A 74 11.92 2.55 -14.02
CA ARG A 74 10.83 2.75 -13.07
C ARG A 74 10.55 1.45 -12.32
N VAL A 75 10.96 1.38 -11.05
CA VAL A 75 10.79 0.16 -10.23
C VAL A 75 9.57 0.29 -9.31
N ASN A 76 8.66 -0.68 -9.38
CA ASN A 76 7.49 -0.81 -8.52
C ASN A 76 7.58 -2.08 -7.66
N LEU A 77 7.03 -2.02 -6.44
CA LEU A 77 6.98 -3.14 -5.51
C LEU A 77 5.54 -3.54 -5.20
N LYS A 78 5.21 -4.79 -5.49
CA LYS A 78 4.01 -5.49 -5.04
C LYS A 78 4.40 -6.49 -3.95
N ILE A 79 3.66 -6.51 -2.85
CA ILE A 79 3.81 -7.54 -1.81
C ILE A 79 2.64 -8.50 -2.01
N ALA A 80 2.92 -9.78 -2.26
CA ALA A 80 1.91 -10.80 -2.48
C ALA A 80 1.24 -11.17 -1.16
N GLU A 81 -0.09 -11.20 -1.14
CA GLU A 81 -0.87 -11.70 -0.01
C GLU A 81 -0.65 -13.22 0.11
N PRO A 82 -0.16 -13.73 1.26
CA PRO A 82 0.00 -15.15 1.47
C PRO A 82 -1.36 -15.82 1.63
N GLU A 83 -1.45 -17.08 1.22
CA GLU A 83 -2.66 -17.88 1.35
C GLU A 83 -3.10 -17.93 2.83
N GLY A 84 -4.38 -17.66 3.09
CA GLY A 84 -4.93 -17.61 4.46
C GLY A 84 -4.78 -16.28 5.20
N SER A 85 -4.35 -15.19 4.54
CA SER A 85 -4.28 -13.88 5.18
C SER A 85 -5.69 -13.32 5.48
N THR A 86 -5.95 -12.96 6.74
CA THR A 86 -7.18 -12.28 7.19
C THR A 86 -7.07 -10.75 7.10
N TYR A 87 -6.08 -10.24 6.34
CA TYR A 87 -5.82 -8.81 6.25
C TYR A 87 -6.90 -8.11 5.42
N VAL A 88 -7.98 -7.68 6.08
CA VAL A 88 -8.99 -6.80 5.48
C VAL A 88 -8.33 -5.46 5.19
N ARG A 89 -8.29 -5.02 3.92
CA ARG A 89 -7.75 -3.69 3.62
C ARG A 89 -8.64 -2.68 4.31
N ARG A 90 -8.05 -1.64 4.91
CA ARG A 90 -8.87 -0.57 5.55
C ARG A 90 -9.86 0.06 4.57
N ASP A 91 -9.56 0.05 3.27
CA ASP A 91 -10.46 0.54 2.22
C ASP A 91 -11.73 -0.32 2.07
N ASP A 92 -11.68 -1.61 2.41
CA ASP A 92 -12.85 -2.51 2.31
C ASP A 92 -13.90 -2.23 3.40
N ARG A 93 -13.59 -1.43 4.43
CA ARG A 93 -14.57 -1.02 5.46
C ARG A 93 -15.40 0.21 5.07
N VAL A 94 -15.13 0.82 3.91
CA VAL A 94 -15.84 2.03 3.47
C VAL A 94 -17.21 1.69 2.87
N SER A 95 -17.44 0.44 2.45
CA SER A 95 -18.69 -0.01 1.83
C SER A 95 -19.87 -0.24 2.80
N GLU A 96 -19.66 -0.20 4.13
CA GLU A 96 -20.71 -0.49 5.12
C GLU A 96 -21.09 0.68 6.04
N ARG A 97 -20.74 1.94 5.72
CA ARG A 97 -21.28 3.08 6.49
C ARG A 97 -22.74 3.31 6.07
N PRO A 98 -23.75 3.13 6.96
CA PRO A 98 -25.11 3.54 6.64
C PRO A 98 -25.13 5.03 6.35
N GLU A 99 -25.79 5.44 5.27
CA GLU A 99 -25.98 6.85 4.93
C GLU A 99 -26.67 7.56 6.10
N VAL A 100 -25.92 8.42 6.79
CA VAL A 100 -26.50 9.28 7.83
C VAL A 100 -27.34 10.33 7.10
N ARG A 101 -28.66 10.10 7.05
CA ARG A 101 -29.64 11.09 6.60
C ARG A 101 -29.50 12.34 7.47
N ASN A 102 -28.94 13.40 6.90
CA ASN A 102 -28.78 14.69 7.57
C ASN A 102 -30.16 15.35 7.73
N GLU A 103 -30.78 15.22 8.90
CA GLU A 103 -32.09 15.85 9.21
C GLU A 103 -31.97 17.33 9.66
N LYS A 104 -30.76 17.90 9.73
CA LYS A 104 -30.55 19.31 10.10
C LYS A 104 -30.41 20.24 8.90
N ASN A 105 -31.41 20.25 8.02
CA ASN A 105 -31.52 21.30 7.01
C ASN A 105 -32.98 21.72 6.77
N ARG A 106 -33.81 21.69 7.82
CA ARG A 106 -35.21 22.15 7.75
C ARG A 106 -35.46 23.46 8.50
N ASP A 107 -34.51 23.92 9.32
CA ASP A 107 -34.76 25.03 10.24
C ASP A 107 -34.26 26.39 9.71
N LEU A 108 -33.40 26.40 8.67
CA LEU A 108 -32.88 27.67 8.12
C LEU A 108 -33.83 28.27 7.07
N ASP A 109 -34.40 27.46 6.19
CA ASP A 109 -35.34 27.95 5.17
C ASP A 109 -36.62 28.51 5.80
N GLN A 110 -37.08 27.93 6.92
CA GLN A 110 -38.30 28.37 7.61
C GLN A 110 -38.13 29.72 8.36
N LEU A 111 -36.92 30.06 8.82
CA LEU A 111 -36.66 31.32 9.51
C LEU A 111 -36.54 32.52 8.55
N VAL A 112 -36.18 32.27 7.30
CA VAL A 112 -36.08 33.33 6.27
C VAL A 112 -37.46 33.79 5.82
N ASP A 113 -38.44 32.87 5.81
CA ASP A 113 -39.83 33.18 5.47
C ASP A 113 -40.57 33.98 6.57
N GLU A 114 -40.22 33.79 7.84
CA GLU A 114 -40.82 34.55 8.96
C GLU A 114 -40.30 36.00 9.08
N LEU A 115 -39.08 36.28 8.63
CA LEU A 115 -38.51 37.64 8.65
C LEU A 115 -38.88 38.48 7.42
N GLY A 116 -39.44 37.87 6.38
CA GLY A 116 -39.84 38.54 5.15
C GLY A 116 -41.21 39.23 5.21
N ASN A 117 -41.91 39.19 6.35
CA ASN A 117 -43.30 39.67 6.46
C ASN A 117 -43.55 40.59 7.67
N ILE A 118 -42.61 41.53 7.94
CA ILE A 118 -42.85 42.73 8.77
C ILE A 118 -42.57 43.98 7.94
#